data_AF-A0AAV8ET46-F1
#
_entry.id   AF-A0AAV8ET46-F1
#
_cell.length_a   1.000
_cell.length_b   1.000
_cell.length_c   1.000
_cell.angle_alpha   90.00
_cell.angle_beta   90.00
_cell.angle_gamma   90.00
#
_symmetry.space_group_name_H-M   'P 1'
#
loop_
_entity.id
_entity.type
_entity.pdbx_description
1 polymer ?
#
loop_
_entity_poly.entity_id
_entity_poly.type
_entity_poly.pdbx_seq_one_letter_code
_entity_poly.pdbx_strand_id
1 'polypeptide(L)'
;MRKQFQDEPLEGPVKTASPLLPVKLTLLQSRYFARPYRPILLFLLIFILIMSSLHYKRAPATDFSIPSAHSGTARMAICLVGGARRFELTGPTILKHVLSVFPEADLFVHSNLDKNSFKLGLLRLAPRITEVRIRKPVKIPETKAQRRLLSSSSSSNGIQGLLQYFDLVEGCLDMISAQESRSRFKYDWIVRTRVDGYWTGPLDSRAFKPDSYVVPQGSRFSGLNDRLGIGNRSFSTVALSRLSLLPRLASAGFHDLNSESAFHAQLKVFNISAMELRFPFCTLSDHRYEYPPKWYGVPVASIGSPGPLSGAKCRPCIPLCKGKCMEKLGPRMKNWSGWTEWRNHSLELCDGSRPWQKGWEKIFDEVSGKKAANVRRRVKKMEIEECLKELEGLKRKAEKWNGPDPIEICNLGLVQA
;
A
#
# COMPACT_ATOMS: atom_id res chain seq x y z
N MET A 1 -26.61 14.46 45.70
CA MET A 1 -25.86 14.90 46.90
C MET A 1 -24.65 15.72 46.45
N ARG A 2 -24.51 16.92 47.02
CA ARG A 2 -23.47 17.94 46.77
C ARG A 2 -22.10 17.55 47.32
N LYS A 3 -21.09 18.30 46.83
CA LYS A 3 -19.84 18.80 47.46
C LYS A 3 -18.57 18.22 46.82
N GLN A 4 -17.47 18.94 46.62
CA GLN A 4 -17.14 20.38 46.59
C GLN A 4 -15.69 20.46 46.09
N PHE A 5 -15.34 21.56 45.42
CA PHE A 5 -13.97 22.01 45.12
C PHE A 5 -13.12 22.26 46.39
N GLN A 6 -11.80 22.11 46.27
CA GLN A 6 -10.84 23.05 46.86
C GLN A 6 -9.43 22.91 46.25
N ASP A 7 -8.95 24.02 45.69
CA ASP A 7 -7.54 24.37 45.45
C ASP A 7 -6.91 24.84 46.77
N GLU A 8 -5.58 24.67 46.94
CA GLU A 8 -4.64 25.79 47.11
C GLU A 8 -3.15 25.33 47.18
N PRO A 9 -2.18 26.23 46.87
CA PRO A 9 -0.74 25.98 46.70
C PRO A 9 0.09 26.47 47.91
N LEU A 10 1.43 26.33 47.88
CA LEU A 10 2.35 27.17 48.68
C LEU A 10 3.79 27.20 48.11
N GLU A 11 4.37 28.40 48.12
CA GLU A 11 5.66 28.85 47.55
C GLU A 11 6.87 28.73 48.52
N GLY A 12 8.07 28.57 47.93
CA GLY A 12 9.40 29.11 48.32
C GLY A 12 10.04 28.82 49.70
N PRO A 13 11.25 29.34 50.03
CA PRO A 13 12.37 29.79 49.18
C PRO A 13 13.82 29.45 49.69
N VAL A 14 14.81 29.52 48.77
CA VAL A 14 16.19 30.09 48.83
C VAL A 14 17.22 29.70 49.95
N LYS A 15 18.48 29.39 49.55
CA LYS A 15 19.80 29.99 49.99
C LYS A 15 21.01 29.06 49.71
N THR A 16 21.86 29.38 48.72
CA THR A 16 23.22 29.98 48.81
C THR A 16 24.33 29.13 49.45
N ALA A 17 25.40 28.85 48.70
CA ALA A 17 26.77 29.39 48.93
C ALA A 17 27.88 28.43 48.41
N SER A 18 28.74 28.97 47.54
CA SER A 18 30.11 28.49 47.32
C SER A 18 31.01 28.83 48.52
N PRO A 19 32.18 28.18 48.66
CA PRO A 19 33.39 28.99 48.56
C PRO A 19 34.58 28.33 47.83
N LEU A 20 35.58 29.18 47.64
CA LEU A 20 36.81 29.13 46.85
C LEU A 20 37.97 28.34 47.51
N LEU A 21 38.79 27.67 46.66
CA LEU A 21 40.29 27.61 46.59
C LEU A 21 41.12 27.14 47.84
N PRO A 22 42.34 26.55 47.68
CA PRO A 22 43.41 27.08 46.82
C PRO A 22 44.32 26.13 46.04
N VAL A 23 45.04 26.81 45.15
CA VAL A 23 46.18 26.49 44.28
C VAL A 23 47.34 25.78 45.00
N LYS A 24 47.95 24.80 44.32
CA LYS A 24 49.42 24.61 44.35
C LYS A 24 49.95 24.34 42.94
N LEU A 25 50.71 25.31 42.47
CA LEU A 25 51.49 25.33 41.24
C LEU A 25 52.83 24.64 41.53
N THR A 26 53.25 23.69 40.70
CA THR A 26 54.68 23.33 40.59
C THR A 26 55.03 23.24 39.11
N LEU A 27 55.85 24.20 38.70
CA LEU A 27 56.57 24.25 37.44
C LEU A 27 57.73 23.24 37.49
N LEU A 28 57.85 22.39 36.48
CA LEU A 28 59.13 21.86 36.07
C LEU A 28 59.20 21.86 34.54
N GLN A 29 60.06 22.74 34.06
CA GLN A 29 60.47 22.86 32.67
C GLN A 29 61.24 21.61 32.25
N SER A 30 60.96 21.12 31.05
CA SER A 30 61.98 20.44 30.24
C SER A 30 61.62 20.57 28.77
N ARG A 31 62.58 21.11 28.01
CA ARG A 31 62.59 21.35 26.57
C ARG A 31 62.58 20.03 25.78
N TYR A 32 62.47 20.18 24.45
CA TYR A 32 62.68 19.19 23.38
C TYR A 32 61.43 18.43 22.90
N PHE A 33 60.80 18.89 21.82
CA PHE A 33 61.08 18.39 20.46
C PHE A 33 60.13 19.04 19.45
N ALA A 34 60.71 19.46 18.33
CA ALA A 34 59.97 19.89 17.16
C ALA A 34 59.07 18.76 16.62
N ARG A 35 57.84 19.13 16.27
CA ARG A 35 56.85 18.49 15.36
C ARG A 35 57.21 17.13 14.74
N PRO A 36 56.20 16.24 14.61
CA PRO A 36 55.54 16.20 13.30
C PRO A 36 54.01 16.01 13.41
N TYR A 37 53.25 17.09 13.21
CA TYR A 37 51.81 17.00 12.87
C TYR A 37 51.57 16.69 11.37
N ARG A 38 52.61 16.26 10.65
CA ARG A 38 52.53 15.92 9.21
C ARG A 38 51.85 14.58 8.87
N PRO A 39 51.87 13.49 9.68
CA PRO A 39 51.22 12.25 9.26
C PRO A 39 49.70 12.30 9.41
N ILE A 40 49.16 13.11 10.32
CA ILE A 40 47.70 13.21 10.56
C ILE A 40 47.02 14.01 9.45
N LEU A 41 47.66 15.09 8.97
CA LEU A 41 47.12 15.87 7.85
C LEU A 41 47.23 15.09 6.53
N LEU A 42 48.29 14.31 6.34
CA LEU A 42 48.41 13.41 5.19
C LEU A 42 47.37 12.29 5.23
N PHE A 43 47.12 11.70 6.41
CA PHE A 43 46.07 10.69 6.57
C PHE A 43 44.67 11.27 6.32
N LEU A 44 44.38 12.49 6.78
CA LEU A 44 43.11 13.16 6.50
C LEU A 44 42.95 13.50 5.02
N LEU A 45 44.01 13.94 4.33
CA LEU A 45 43.98 14.20 2.89
C LEU A 45 43.86 12.91 2.07
N ILE A 46 44.56 11.83 2.45
CA ILE A 46 44.42 10.52 1.83
C ILE A 46 43.01 9.95 2.10
N PHE A 47 42.46 10.12 3.29
CA PHE A 47 41.11 9.68 3.61
C PHE A 47 40.05 10.49 2.85
N ILE A 48 40.23 11.80 2.68
CA ILE A 48 39.37 12.64 1.85
C ILE A 48 39.53 12.29 0.36
N LEU A 49 40.73 11.98 -0.13
CA LEU A 49 40.98 11.52 -1.51
C LEU A 49 40.43 10.12 -1.77
N ILE A 50 40.50 9.21 -0.80
CA ILE A 50 39.87 7.88 -0.84
C ILE A 50 38.35 8.03 -0.76
N MET A 51 37.80 8.93 0.06
CA MET A 51 36.36 9.19 0.15
C MET A 51 35.81 9.97 -1.04
N SER A 52 36.62 10.77 -1.73
CA SER A 52 36.24 11.44 -2.98
C SER A 52 36.48 10.57 -4.22
N SER A 53 37.36 9.58 -4.14
CA SER A 53 37.50 8.48 -5.12
C SER A 53 36.48 7.35 -4.88
N LEU A 54 35.99 7.21 -3.65
CA LEU A 54 34.71 6.60 -3.26
C LEU A 54 33.60 7.67 -3.32
N HIS A 55 33.60 8.48 -4.38
CA HIS A 55 32.32 8.81 -4.99
C HIS A 55 31.62 7.48 -5.17
N TYR A 56 30.62 7.25 -4.32
CA TYR A 56 29.64 6.21 -4.46
C TYR A 56 29.20 6.29 -5.91
N LYS A 57 29.79 5.43 -6.75
CA LYS A 57 29.32 5.16 -8.08
C LYS A 57 27.92 4.65 -7.81
N ARG A 58 26.96 5.58 -7.86
CA ARG A 58 25.58 5.30 -8.16
C ARG A 58 25.71 4.27 -9.27
N ALA A 59 25.29 3.05 -8.97
CA ALA A 59 25.34 1.96 -9.94
C ALA A 59 24.94 2.59 -11.28
N PRO A 60 25.77 2.45 -12.33
CA PRO A 60 25.40 3.00 -13.62
C PRO A 60 23.95 2.61 -13.83
N ALA A 61 23.11 3.57 -14.23
CA ALA A 61 21.77 3.25 -14.65
C ALA A 61 21.97 2.13 -15.67
N THR A 62 21.74 0.89 -15.22
CA THR A 62 21.67 -0.25 -16.08
C THR A 62 20.52 0.16 -16.95
N ASP A 63 20.88 0.57 -18.16
CA ASP A 63 19.96 0.76 -19.25
C ASP A 63 19.14 -0.52 -19.23
N PHE A 64 17.93 -0.40 -18.70
CA PHE A 64 17.07 -1.54 -18.44
C PHE A 64 16.54 -1.85 -19.83
N SER A 65 17.39 -2.51 -20.62
CA SER A 65 16.97 -3.26 -21.78
C SER A 65 15.93 -4.21 -21.25
N ILE A 66 14.67 -3.81 -21.42
CA ILE A 66 13.49 -4.63 -21.20
C ILE A 66 13.80 -5.94 -21.91
N PRO A 67 13.85 -7.09 -21.21
CA PRO A 67 13.94 -8.36 -21.89
C PRO A 67 12.69 -8.51 -22.75
N SER A 68 12.81 -8.16 -24.02
CA SER A 68 11.88 -8.54 -25.06
C SER A 68 12.07 -10.04 -25.28
N ALA A 69 11.34 -10.85 -24.51
CA ALA A 69 11.17 -12.27 -24.76
C ALA A 69 10.00 -12.85 -23.94
N HIS A 70 8.78 -12.45 -24.28
CA HIS A 70 7.66 -13.39 -24.39
C HIS A 70 7.08 -13.19 -25.80
N SER A 71 7.73 -13.85 -26.77
CA SER A 71 7.23 -14.01 -28.12
C SER A 71 6.06 -15.01 -28.05
N GLY A 72 4.84 -14.47 -27.92
CA GLY A 72 3.60 -15.22 -27.74
C GLY A 72 2.56 -14.43 -26.94
N THR A 73 1.54 -13.95 -27.65
CA THR A 73 0.37 -13.12 -27.32
C THR A 73 -0.48 -13.55 -26.08
N ALA A 74 0.09 -13.67 -24.89
CA ALA A 74 -0.70 -13.97 -23.70
C ALA A 74 -1.63 -12.79 -23.37
N ARG A 75 -2.95 -13.00 -23.49
CA ARG A 75 -3.95 -11.98 -23.22
C ARG A 75 -4.11 -11.81 -21.72
N MET A 76 -3.96 -10.58 -21.25
CA MET A 76 -4.01 -10.26 -19.84
C MET A 76 -5.15 -9.29 -19.55
N ALA A 77 -5.92 -9.60 -18.51
CA ALA A 77 -6.84 -8.65 -17.90
C ALA A 77 -6.24 -8.12 -16.59
N ILE A 78 -6.22 -6.81 -16.42
CA ILE A 78 -5.87 -6.17 -15.15
C ILE A 78 -7.14 -5.58 -14.56
N CYS A 79 -7.47 -6.03 -13.36
CA CYS A 79 -8.62 -5.64 -12.60
C CYS A 79 -8.21 -4.72 -11.44
N LEU A 80 -8.67 -3.47 -11.48
CA LEU A 80 -8.43 -2.47 -10.45
C LEU A 80 -9.72 -2.24 -9.64
N VAL A 81 -9.71 -2.66 -8.37
CA VAL A 81 -10.91 -2.67 -7.51
C VAL A 81 -10.77 -1.82 -6.26
N GLY A 82 -11.88 -1.22 -5.82
CA GLY A 82 -11.96 -0.47 -4.56
C GLY A 82 -12.17 1.03 -4.73
N GLY A 83 -12.21 1.75 -3.61
CA GLY A 83 -12.47 3.19 -3.60
C GLY A 83 -11.21 4.04 -3.78
N ALA A 84 -11.38 5.22 -4.38
CA ALA A 84 -10.29 6.11 -4.80
C ALA A 84 -9.80 7.10 -3.73
N ARG A 85 -9.92 6.77 -2.43
CA ARG A 85 -9.67 7.69 -1.29
C ARG A 85 -8.36 8.48 -1.37
N ARG A 86 -7.27 7.80 -1.73
CA ARG A 86 -5.92 8.35 -1.87
C ARG A 86 -5.34 8.13 -3.26
N PHE A 87 -6.20 8.07 -4.29
CA PHE A 87 -5.78 7.71 -5.63
C PHE A 87 -4.85 8.76 -6.28
N GLU A 88 -4.86 9.99 -5.78
CA GLU A 88 -3.86 11.01 -6.15
C GLU A 88 -2.42 10.62 -5.76
N LEU A 89 -2.27 9.68 -4.81
CA LEU A 89 -0.98 9.16 -4.34
C LEU A 89 -0.64 7.81 -4.98
N THR A 90 -1.64 6.94 -5.15
CA THR A 90 -1.42 5.57 -5.65
C THR A 90 -1.53 5.46 -7.17
N GLY A 91 -2.43 6.22 -7.80
CA GLY A 91 -2.69 6.21 -9.23
C GLY A 91 -1.43 6.37 -10.09
N PRO A 92 -0.56 7.36 -9.83
CA PRO A 92 0.70 7.50 -10.57
C PRO A 92 1.61 6.27 -10.48
N THR A 93 1.66 5.64 -9.31
CA THR A 93 2.49 4.43 -9.12
C THR A 93 1.87 3.20 -9.79
N ILE A 94 0.55 3.03 -9.74
CA ILE A 94 -0.17 1.95 -10.43
C ILE A 94 0.00 2.08 -11.95
N LEU A 95 -0.18 3.28 -12.50
CA LEU A 95 0.06 3.56 -13.91
C LEU A 95 1.47 3.13 -14.30
N LYS A 96 2.48 3.60 -13.57
CA LYS A 96 3.89 3.35 -13.88
C LYS A 96 4.31 1.90 -13.70
N HIS A 97 3.90 1.26 -12.61
CA HIS A 97 4.48 0.01 -12.15
C HIS A 97 3.60 -1.22 -12.39
N VAL A 98 2.34 -1.03 -12.79
CA VAL A 98 1.43 -2.13 -13.11
C VAL A 98 0.95 -2.02 -14.55
N LEU A 99 0.35 -0.88 -14.92
CA LEU A 99 -0.33 -0.74 -16.21
C LEU A 99 0.65 -0.52 -17.37
N SER A 100 1.68 0.32 -17.18
CA SER A 100 2.71 0.54 -18.20
C SER A 100 3.67 -0.63 -18.37
N VAL A 101 3.71 -1.58 -17.42
CA VAL A 101 4.51 -2.81 -17.56
C VAL A 101 3.87 -3.77 -18.57
N PHE A 102 2.54 -3.74 -18.69
CA PHE A 102 1.78 -4.56 -19.62
C PHE A 102 0.84 -3.66 -20.46
N PRO A 103 1.38 -2.88 -21.41
CA PRO A 103 0.60 -1.87 -22.15
C PRO A 103 -0.55 -2.46 -22.99
N GLU A 104 -0.43 -3.73 -23.40
CA GLU A 104 -1.44 -4.44 -24.18
C GLU A 104 -2.57 -5.03 -23.31
N ALA A 105 -2.40 -5.04 -21.98
CA ALA A 105 -3.38 -5.63 -21.08
C ALA A 105 -4.67 -4.81 -21.02
N ASP A 106 -5.79 -5.52 -20.99
CA ASP A 106 -7.12 -4.95 -20.88
C ASP A 106 -7.40 -4.52 -19.43
N LEU A 107 -7.56 -3.20 -19.21
CA LEU A 107 -7.87 -2.65 -17.89
C LEU A 107 -9.37 -2.63 -17.63
N PHE A 108 -9.75 -3.22 -16.51
CA PHE A 108 -11.08 -3.22 -15.93
C PHE A 108 -11.07 -2.47 -14.60
N VAL A 109 -11.91 -1.45 -14.45
CA VAL A 109 -12.00 -0.64 -13.22
C VAL A 109 -13.37 -0.87 -12.58
N HIS A 110 -13.41 -1.38 -11.36
CA HIS A 110 -14.66 -1.54 -10.61
C HIS A 110 -14.58 -0.84 -9.25
N SER A 111 -15.34 0.25 -9.12
CA SER A 111 -15.36 1.09 -7.92
C SER A 111 -16.79 1.41 -7.50
N ASN A 112 -16.97 1.62 -6.20
CA ASN A 112 -18.17 2.30 -5.71
C ASN A 112 -18.08 3.79 -6.02
N LEU A 113 -19.23 4.42 -6.21
CA LEU A 113 -19.39 5.86 -6.32
C LEU A 113 -19.27 6.47 -4.92
N ASP A 114 -18.31 7.35 -4.74
CA ASP A 114 -18.11 8.17 -3.55
C ASP A 114 -17.47 9.52 -3.91
N LYS A 115 -17.27 10.40 -2.93
CA LYS A 115 -16.68 11.73 -3.13
C LYS A 115 -15.24 11.73 -3.64
N ASN A 116 -14.56 10.59 -3.70
CA ASN A 116 -13.22 10.45 -4.25
C ASN A 116 -13.22 9.80 -5.64
N SER A 117 -14.36 9.31 -6.14
CA SER A 117 -14.45 8.65 -7.45
C SER A 117 -13.92 9.52 -8.59
N PHE A 118 -14.00 10.84 -8.48
CA PHE A 118 -13.48 11.77 -9.49
C PHE A 118 -11.97 11.59 -9.75
N LYS A 119 -11.21 11.17 -8.73
CA LYS A 119 -9.77 10.93 -8.84
C LYS A 119 -9.44 9.81 -9.83
N LEU A 120 -10.38 8.89 -10.11
CA LEU A 120 -10.19 7.85 -11.12
C LEU A 120 -9.92 8.42 -12.51
N GLY A 121 -10.28 9.68 -12.78
CA GLY A 121 -9.91 10.39 -14.02
C GLY A 121 -8.42 10.36 -14.35
N LEU A 122 -7.54 10.18 -13.35
CA LEU A 122 -6.11 9.95 -13.57
C LEU A 122 -5.81 8.74 -14.48
N LEU A 123 -6.70 7.74 -14.50
CA LEU A 123 -6.58 6.55 -15.34
C LEU A 123 -6.77 6.84 -16.83
N ARG A 124 -7.16 8.05 -17.25
CA ARG A 124 -7.14 8.44 -18.67
C ARG A 124 -5.76 8.26 -19.31
N LEU A 125 -4.71 8.21 -18.50
CA LEU A 125 -3.32 7.98 -18.90
C LEU A 125 -2.94 6.49 -18.99
N ALA A 126 -3.81 5.56 -18.56
CA ALA A 126 -3.57 4.13 -18.69
C ALA A 126 -3.45 3.76 -20.17
N PRO A 127 -2.56 2.83 -20.59
CA PRO A 127 -2.35 2.50 -22.00
C PRO A 127 -3.65 2.09 -22.72
N ARG A 128 -4.39 1.15 -22.13
CA ARG A 128 -5.63 0.56 -22.66
C ARG A 128 -6.68 0.46 -21.56
N ILE A 129 -7.96 0.68 -21.90
CA ILE A 129 -9.07 0.68 -20.94
C ILE A 129 -10.30 0.04 -21.59
N THR A 130 -10.75 -1.08 -21.05
CA THR A 130 -11.81 -1.88 -21.65
C THR A 130 -13.17 -1.51 -21.05
N GLU A 131 -13.31 -1.58 -19.73
CA GLU A 131 -14.56 -1.19 -19.07
C GLU A 131 -14.26 -0.47 -17.75
N VAL A 132 -14.94 0.66 -17.55
CA VAL A 132 -14.99 1.37 -16.28
C VAL A 132 -16.40 1.25 -15.71
N ARG A 133 -16.49 0.69 -14.50
CA ARG A 133 -17.74 0.52 -13.77
C ARG A 133 -17.66 1.26 -12.43
N ILE A 134 -18.46 2.32 -12.29
CA ILE A 134 -18.59 3.12 -11.08
C ILE A 134 -20.05 3.09 -10.65
N ARG A 135 -20.38 2.38 -9.57
CA ARG A 135 -21.79 2.18 -9.15
C ARG A 135 -22.05 2.71 -7.75
N LYS A 136 -23.25 3.22 -7.52
CA LYS A 136 -23.72 3.50 -6.16
C LYS A 136 -23.77 2.17 -5.39
N PRO A 137 -23.11 2.06 -4.22
CA PRO A 137 -23.17 0.83 -3.45
C PRO A 137 -24.60 0.58 -2.98
N VAL A 138 -25.10 -0.64 -3.21
CA VAL A 138 -26.43 -1.06 -2.76
C VAL A 138 -26.25 -2.09 -1.66
N LYS A 139 -27.01 -1.98 -0.57
CA LYS A 139 -26.97 -2.93 0.54
C LYS A 139 -27.23 -4.36 0.02
N ILE A 140 -26.33 -5.29 0.34
CA ILE A 140 -26.45 -6.69 -0.07
C ILE A 140 -27.25 -7.43 1.01
N PRO A 141 -28.37 -8.09 0.69
CA PRO A 141 -29.14 -8.85 1.68
C PRO A 141 -28.27 -9.90 2.37
N GLU A 142 -28.26 -9.88 3.70
CA GLU A 142 -27.50 -10.85 4.51
C GLU A 142 -28.37 -12.05 4.88
N THR A 143 -27.94 -13.24 4.45
CA THR A 143 -28.57 -14.50 4.86
C THR A 143 -28.06 -14.95 6.23
N LYS A 144 -28.82 -15.82 6.91
CA LYS A 144 -28.37 -16.45 8.17
C LYS A 144 -27.07 -17.24 7.98
N ALA A 145 -26.89 -17.87 6.82
CA ALA A 145 -25.67 -18.61 6.50
C ALA A 145 -24.46 -17.67 6.38
N GLN A 146 -24.60 -16.53 5.68
CA GLN A 146 -23.53 -15.54 5.56
C GLN A 146 -23.13 -14.94 6.92
N ARG A 147 -24.10 -14.70 7.82
CA ARG A 147 -23.80 -14.20 9.18
C ARG A 147 -23.06 -15.19 10.07
N ARG A 148 -23.22 -16.50 9.84
CA ARG A 148 -22.43 -17.53 10.53
C ARG A 148 -21.07 -17.72 9.88
N LEU A 149 -21.03 -17.63 8.55
CA LEU A 149 -19.83 -17.84 7.77
C LEU A 149 -18.82 -16.70 7.94
N LEU A 150 -19.28 -15.45 7.99
CA LEU A 150 -18.43 -14.27 7.94
C LEU A 150 -18.36 -13.57 9.30
N SER A 151 -17.16 -13.14 9.68
CA SER A 151 -16.92 -12.33 10.87
C SER A 151 -16.87 -10.84 10.55
N SER A 152 -17.47 -10.02 11.39
CA SER A 152 -17.37 -8.55 11.35
C SER A 152 -16.09 -8.02 11.99
N SER A 153 -15.35 -8.86 12.73
CA SER A 153 -14.27 -8.47 13.65
C SER A 153 -13.12 -7.65 13.04
N SER A 154 -12.92 -7.73 11.72
CA SER A 154 -11.86 -7.01 10.99
C SER A 154 -12.38 -6.05 9.91
N SER A 155 -13.69 -5.78 9.86
CA SER A 155 -14.32 -4.89 8.88
C SER A 155 -14.87 -3.64 9.54
N SER A 156 -14.46 -2.46 9.08
CA SER A 156 -14.93 -1.17 9.63
C SER A 156 -16.44 -0.96 9.51
N ASN A 157 -17.09 -1.66 8.55
CA ASN A 157 -18.52 -1.56 8.29
C ASN A 157 -19.22 -2.92 8.52
N GLY A 158 -18.65 -3.76 9.38
CA GLY A 158 -19.15 -5.10 9.67
C GLY A 158 -19.27 -5.99 8.42
N ILE A 159 -20.22 -6.93 8.44
CA ILE A 159 -20.43 -7.89 7.35
C ILE A 159 -20.77 -7.19 6.04
N GLN A 160 -21.55 -6.10 6.06
CA GLN A 160 -21.82 -5.31 4.86
C GLN A 160 -20.54 -4.82 4.18
N GLY A 161 -19.57 -4.29 4.95
CA GLY A 161 -18.30 -3.86 4.37
C GLY A 161 -17.58 -4.97 3.61
N LEU A 162 -17.66 -6.20 4.13
CA LEU A 162 -17.06 -7.37 3.51
C LEU A 162 -17.81 -7.80 2.24
N LEU A 163 -19.14 -7.85 2.30
CA LEU A 163 -19.99 -8.18 1.14
C LEU A 163 -19.82 -7.16 0.00
N GLN A 164 -19.77 -5.86 0.32
CA GLN A 164 -19.51 -4.82 -0.68
C GLN A 164 -18.15 -4.99 -1.34
N TYR A 165 -17.12 -5.35 -0.56
CA TYR A 165 -15.82 -5.63 -1.13
C TYR A 165 -15.84 -6.88 -2.01
N PHE A 166 -16.53 -7.94 -1.60
CA PHE A 166 -16.68 -9.15 -2.41
C PHE A 166 -17.45 -8.87 -3.72
N ASP A 167 -18.48 -8.02 -3.70
CA ASP A 167 -19.18 -7.55 -4.92
C ASP A 167 -18.24 -6.83 -5.88
N LEU A 168 -17.38 -5.95 -5.37
CA LEU A 168 -16.41 -5.25 -6.21
C LEU A 168 -15.43 -6.22 -6.90
N VAL A 169 -14.97 -7.23 -6.16
CA VAL A 169 -14.04 -8.24 -6.68
C VAL A 169 -14.72 -9.14 -7.71
N GLU A 170 -15.90 -9.65 -7.39
CA GLU A 170 -16.65 -10.56 -8.26
C GLU A 170 -17.22 -9.83 -9.49
N GLY A 171 -17.71 -8.61 -9.34
CA GLY A 171 -18.21 -7.82 -10.47
C GLY A 171 -17.13 -7.50 -11.51
N CYS A 172 -15.85 -7.60 -11.15
CA CYS A 172 -14.77 -7.53 -12.12
C CYS A 172 -14.64 -8.80 -12.96
N LEU A 173 -14.87 -9.97 -12.36
CA LEU A 173 -14.96 -11.24 -13.09
C LEU A 173 -16.12 -11.21 -14.10
N ASP A 174 -17.23 -10.55 -13.77
CA ASP A 174 -18.34 -10.32 -14.71
C ASP A 174 -17.92 -9.47 -15.90
N MET A 175 -17.19 -8.38 -15.66
CA MET A 175 -16.68 -7.48 -16.71
C MET A 175 -15.73 -8.23 -17.66
N ILE A 176 -14.81 -9.01 -17.09
CA ILE A 176 -13.89 -9.86 -17.84
C ILE A 176 -14.66 -10.88 -18.69
N SER A 177 -15.62 -11.60 -18.07
CA SER A 177 -16.41 -12.63 -18.75
C SER A 177 -17.28 -12.05 -19.87
N ALA A 178 -17.85 -10.86 -19.67
CA ALA A 178 -18.60 -10.14 -20.70
C ALA A 178 -17.70 -9.76 -21.90
N GLN A 179 -16.47 -9.32 -21.64
CA GLN A 179 -15.52 -8.99 -22.70
C GLN A 179 -15.07 -10.22 -23.49
N GLU A 180 -14.77 -11.32 -22.80
CA GLU A 180 -14.43 -12.60 -23.43
C GLU A 180 -15.54 -13.10 -24.35
N SER A 181 -16.80 -12.97 -23.90
CA SER A 181 -17.98 -13.33 -24.69
C SER A 181 -18.11 -12.48 -25.95
N ARG A 182 -18.01 -11.15 -25.81
CA ARG A 182 -18.10 -10.19 -26.92
C ARG A 182 -16.99 -10.38 -27.95
N SER A 183 -15.77 -10.65 -27.49
CA SER A 183 -14.57 -10.67 -28.33
C SER A 183 -14.15 -12.07 -28.77
N ARG A 184 -14.90 -13.11 -28.38
CA ARG A 184 -14.66 -14.52 -28.72
C ARG A 184 -13.23 -15.00 -28.41
N PHE A 185 -12.66 -14.54 -27.30
CA PHE A 185 -11.38 -15.03 -26.79
C PHE A 185 -11.46 -15.26 -25.27
N LYS A 186 -10.47 -15.97 -24.73
CA LYS A 186 -10.26 -16.07 -23.28
C LYS A 186 -8.96 -15.38 -22.88
N TYR A 187 -8.97 -14.74 -21.72
CA TYR A 187 -7.73 -14.25 -21.14
C TYR A 187 -6.90 -15.43 -20.65
N ASP A 188 -5.59 -15.32 -20.79
CA ASP A 188 -4.65 -16.29 -20.24
C ASP A 188 -4.38 -15.98 -18.77
N TRP A 189 -4.25 -14.68 -18.45
CA TRP A 189 -3.91 -14.20 -17.12
C TRP A 189 -4.87 -13.12 -16.64
N ILE A 190 -5.19 -13.17 -15.35
CA ILE A 190 -5.94 -12.13 -14.66
C ILE A 190 -5.10 -11.65 -13.48
N VAL A 191 -4.83 -10.34 -13.45
CA VAL A 191 -4.19 -9.64 -12.33
C VAL A 191 -5.27 -8.82 -11.65
N ARG A 192 -5.53 -9.06 -10.37
CA ARG A 192 -6.42 -8.21 -9.57
C ARG A 192 -5.62 -7.46 -8.53
N THR A 193 -5.73 -6.13 -8.50
CA THR A 193 -5.07 -5.26 -7.51
C THR A 193 -6.04 -4.20 -6.99
N ARG A 194 -5.72 -3.62 -5.83
CA ARG A 194 -6.52 -2.57 -5.20
C ARG A 194 -6.14 -1.17 -5.69
N VAL A 195 -7.13 -0.27 -5.72
CA VAL A 195 -6.97 1.17 -6.01
C VAL A 195 -6.06 1.88 -5.00
N ASP A 196 -6.02 1.41 -3.75
CA ASP A 196 -5.20 1.97 -2.66
C ASP A 196 -3.78 1.35 -2.55
N GLY A 197 -3.33 0.60 -3.57
CA GLY A 197 -1.98 0.05 -3.63
C GLY A 197 -0.95 1.09 -4.09
N TYR A 198 -0.02 1.48 -3.21
CA TYR A 198 1.15 2.28 -3.54
C TYR A 198 2.31 1.38 -3.94
N TRP A 199 2.80 1.52 -5.17
CA TRP A 199 3.87 0.67 -5.74
C TRP A 199 5.21 1.41 -5.78
N THR A 200 6.28 0.76 -5.30
CA THR A 200 7.65 1.27 -5.32
C THR A 200 8.50 0.64 -6.43
N GLY A 201 8.01 -0.43 -7.07
CA GLY A 201 8.68 -1.13 -8.15
C GLY A 201 7.69 -1.83 -9.08
N PRO A 202 8.13 -2.30 -10.26
CA PRO A 202 7.26 -2.91 -11.25
C PRO A 202 6.67 -4.24 -10.78
N LEU A 203 5.49 -4.58 -11.29
CA LEU A 203 4.93 -5.93 -11.19
C LEU A 203 5.81 -6.91 -11.98
N ASP A 204 6.32 -7.92 -11.29
CA ASP A 204 7.29 -8.88 -11.83
C ASP A 204 6.61 -9.97 -12.68
N SER A 205 7.14 -10.22 -13.88
CA SER A 205 6.65 -11.28 -14.78
C SER A 205 6.84 -12.69 -14.22
N ARG A 206 7.73 -12.88 -13.23
CA ARG A 206 7.86 -14.17 -12.51
C ARG A 206 6.62 -14.55 -11.72
N ALA A 207 5.68 -13.62 -11.52
CA ALA A 207 4.43 -13.87 -10.81
C ALA A 207 3.36 -14.62 -11.64
N PHE A 208 3.56 -14.80 -12.94
CA PHE A 208 2.65 -15.58 -13.78
C PHE A 208 3.04 -17.07 -13.73
N LYS A 209 2.41 -17.82 -12.82
CA LYS A 209 2.66 -19.26 -12.60
C LYS A 209 1.45 -20.09 -13.08
N PRO A 210 1.62 -21.04 -14.01
CA PRO A 210 0.49 -21.75 -14.61
C PRO A 210 -0.26 -22.62 -13.58
N ASP A 211 0.47 -23.20 -12.64
CA ASP A 211 -0.04 -24.20 -11.69
C ASP A 211 -0.34 -23.62 -10.30
N SER A 212 -0.38 -22.29 -10.14
CA SER A 212 -0.66 -21.67 -8.84
C SER A 212 -1.36 -20.32 -8.97
N TYR A 213 -2.23 -20.02 -8.02
CA TYR A 213 -2.74 -18.66 -7.81
C TYR A 213 -1.77 -17.89 -6.92
N VAL A 214 -1.12 -16.87 -7.48
CA VAL A 214 -0.08 -16.11 -6.81
C VAL A 214 -0.68 -14.97 -6.00
N VAL A 215 -0.24 -14.86 -4.75
CA VAL A 215 -0.67 -13.83 -3.78
C VAL A 215 0.56 -13.20 -3.11
N PRO A 216 0.45 -12.00 -2.51
CA PRO A 216 1.55 -11.44 -1.75
C PRO A 216 1.86 -12.25 -0.49
N GLN A 217 3.15 -12.33 -0.16
CA GLN A 217 3.61 -12.85 1.11
C GLN A 217 3.22 -11.91 2.24
N GLY A 218 2.59 -12.48 3.26
CA GLY A 218 2.31 -11.83 4.53
C GLY A 218 1.10 -10.90 4.52
N SER A 219 0.75 -10.25 5.64
CA SER A 219 -0.57 -9.62 5.86
C SER A 219 -1.74 -10.60 5.61
N ARG A 220 -1.60 -11.81 6.15
CA ARG A 220 -2.47 -12.97 5.90
C ARG A 220 -3.71 -13.04 6.79
N PHE A 221 -3.67 -12.49 8.01
CA PHE A 221 -4.80 -12.56 8.96
C PHE A 221 -5.46 -13.95 9.08
N SER A 222 -4.65 -15.01 9.30
CA SER A 222 -5.06 -16.44 9.31
C SER A 222 -5.47 -17.05 7.96
N GLY A 223 -5.31 -16.33 6.86
CA GLY A 223 -5.61 -16.81 5.51
C GLY A 223 -4.51 -16.49 4.49
N LEU A 224 -4.91 -15.86 3.39
CA LEU A 224 -4.02 -15.42 2.32
C LEU A 224 -4.23 -13.94 2.04
N ASN A 225 -3.14 -13.23 1.74
CA ASN A 225 -3.22 -11.82 1.41
C ASN A 225 -4.01 -11.62 0.12
N ASP A 226 -5.17 -10.99 0.25
CA ASP A 226 -6.11 -10.81 -0.84
C ASP A 226 -5.94 -9.44 -1.53
N ARG A 227 -4.88 -8.67 -1.26
CA ARG A 227 -4.69 -7.30 -1.78
C ARG A 227 -4.22 -7.28 -3.23
N LEU A 228 -3.54 -8.33 -3.66
CA LEU A 228 -3.16 -8.60 -5.04
C LEU A 228 -3.43 -10.09 -5.30
N GLY A 229 -3.80 -10.44 -6.52
CA GLY A 229 -3.93 -11.82 -6.94
C GLY A 229 -3.61 -11.94 -8.42
N ILE A 230 -2.88 -12.99 -8.78
CA ILE A 230 -2.45 -13.24 -10.15
C ILE A 230 -2.65 -14.72 -10.42
N GLY A 231 -3.42 -15.05 -11.45
CA GLY A 231 -3.64 -16.43 -11.81
C GLY A 231 -4.08 -16.59 -13.24
N ASN A 232 -4.05 -17.83 -13.71
CA ASN A 232 -4.67 -18.18 -14.97
C ASN A 232 -6.19 -17.94 -14.90
N ARG A 233 -6.88 -18.01 -16.03
CA ARG A 233 -8.32 -17.78 -16.11
C ARG A 233 -9.15 -18.69 -15.20
N SER A 234 -8.83 -19.98 -15.14
CA SER A 234 -9.56 -20.96 -14.33
C SER A 234 -9.44 -20.63 -12.83
N PHE A 235 -8.21 -20.44 -12.36
CA PHE A 235 -7.93 -20.17 -10.96
C PHE A 235 -8.48 -18.81 -10.52
N SER A 236 -8.39 -17.81 -11.40
CA SER A 236 -8.94 -16.48 -11.16
C SER A 236 -10.46 -16.47 -11.14
N THR A 237 -11.13 -17.38 -11.86
CA THR A 237 -12.59 -17.56 -11.72
C THR A 237 -12.93 -17.89 -10.28
N VAL A 238 -12.29 -18.94 -9.74
CA VAL A 238 -12.51 -19.35 -8.35
C VAL A 238 -12.11 -18.22 -7.41
N ALA A 239 -10.92 -17.62 -7.58
CA ALA A 239 -10.38 -16.60 -6.69
C ALA A 239 -11.26 -15.34 -6.59
N LEU A 240 -11.87 -14.91 -7.70
CA LEU A 240 -12.65 -13.68 -7.77
C LEU A 240 -14.14 -13.88 -7.46
N SER A 241 -14.68 -15.09 -7.49
CA SER A 241 -16.07 -15.42 -7.11
C SER A 241 -16.33 -15.36 -5.59
N ARG A 242 -16.08 -14.19 -4.99
CA ARG A 242 -16.05 -13.98 -3.54
C ARG A 242 -17.43 -14.01 -2.86
N LEU A 243 -18.51 -13.67 -3.56
CA LEU A 243 -19.89 -13.73 -3.10
C LEU A 243 -20.56 -15.04 -3.47
N SER A 244 -20.50 -15.45 -4.75
CA SER A 244 -21.22 -16.62 -5.25
C SER A 244 -20.73 -17.93 -4.63
N LEU A 245 -19.50 -17.98 -4.13
CA LEU A 245 -18.96 -19.16 -3.46
C LEU A 245 -19.25 -19.23 -1.96
N LEU A 246 -19.81 -18.19 -1.34
CA LEU A 246 -20.13 -18.19 0.10
C LEU A 246 -21.03 -19.37 0.53
N PRO A 247 -22.12 -19.72 -0.18
CA PRO A 247 -22.93 -20.88 0.19
C PRO A 247 -22.12 -22.18 0.23
N ARG A 248 -21.17 -22.37 -0.69
CA ARG A 248 -20.33 -23.57 -0.73
C ARG A 248 -19.32 -23.61 0.41
N LEU A 249 -18.80 -22.46 0.85
CA LEU A 249 -17.96 -22.40 2.06
C LEU A 249 -18.78 -22.76 3.31
N ALA A 250 -20.02 -22.26 3.41
CA ALA A 250 -20.91 -22.62 4.51
C ALA A 250 -21.24 -24.11 4.52
N SER A 251 -21.53 -24.72 3.36
CA SER A 251 -21.74 -26.17 3.24
C SER A 251 -20.50 -27.01 3.55
N ALA A 252 -19.30 -26.46 3.35
CA ALA A 252 -18.04 -27.09 3.74
C ALA A 252 -17.72 -26.92 5.24
N GLY A 253 -18.62 -26.34 6.02
CA GLY A 253 -18.52 -26.24 7.49
C GLY A 253 -17.68 -25.06 8.00
N PHE A 254 -17.30 -24.11 7.15
CA PHE A 254 -16.56 -22.93 7.61
C PHE A 254 -17.45 -21.93 8.35
N HIS A 255 -16.87 -21.22 9.31
CA HIS A 255 -17.51 -20.18 10.11
C HIS A 255 -16.52 -19.06 10.49
N ASP A 256 -17.04 -17.91 10.90
CA ASP A 256 -16.29 -16.77 11.44
C ASP A 256 -15.11 -16.28 10.59
N LEU A 257 -15.22 -16.36 9.26
CA LEU A 257 -14.16 -15.99 8.34
C LEU A 257 -14.09 -14.47 8.12
N ASN A 258 -12.88 -13.92 8.19
CA ASN A 258 -12.59 -12.58 7.69
C ASN A 258 -12.32 -12.63 6.17
N SER A 259 -11.93 -11.51 5.57
CA SER A 259 -11.66 -11.46 4.12
C SER A 259 -10.58 -12.44 3.68
N GLU A 260 -9.42 -12.39 4.32
CA GLU A 260 -8.26 -13.20 3.98
C GLU A 260 -8.49 -14.70 4.28
N SER A 261 -9.16 -15.06 5.38
CA SER A 261 -9.47 -16.45 5.71
C SER A 261 -10.59 -17.03 4.85
N ALA A 262 -11.60 -16.22 4.48
CA ALA A 262 -12.58 -16.59 3.46
C ALA A 262 -11.93 -16.79 2.09
N PHE A 263 -10.87 -16.04 1.78
CA PHE A 263 -10.13 -16.19 0.54
C PHE A 263 -9.33 -17.50 0.51
N HIS A 264 -8.64 -17.80 1.61
CA HIS A 264 -7.93 -19.06 1.76
C HIS A 264 -8.87 -20.28 1.73
N ALA A 265 -9.98 -20.25 2.47
CA ALA A 265 -10.97 -21.32 2.48
C ALA A 265 -11.53 -21.61 1.08
N GLN A 266 -11.79 -20.56 0.30
CA GLN A 266 -12.25 -20.67 -1.08
C GLN A 266 -11.27 -21.41 -1.98
N LEU A 267 -9.98 -21.04 -1.96
CA LEU A 267 -8.99 -21.76 -2.77
C LEU A 267 -8.87 -23.23 -2.32
N LYS A 268 -8.93 -23.49 -1.01
CA LYS A 268 -8.88 -24.84 -0.44
C LYS A 268 -10.05 -25.72 -0.88
N VAL A 269 -11.30 -25.23 -0.80
CA VAL A 269 -12.51 -25.97 -1.17
C VAL A 269 -12.50 -26.41 -2.64
N PHE A 270 -11.81 -25.64 -3.49
CA PHE A 270 -11.70 -25.89 -4.92
C PHE A 270 -10.33 -26.47 -5.34
N ASN A 271 -9.51 -26.89 -4.38
CA ASN A 271 -8.20 -27.48 -4.60
C ASN A 271 -7.27 -26.62 -5.50
N ILE A 272 -7.34 -25.30 -5.33
CA ILE A 272 -6.46 -24.35 -6.02
C ILE A 272 -5.20 -24.13 -5.18
N SER A 273 -4.05 -24.49 -5.73
CA SER A 273 -2.76 -24.22 -5.11
C SER A 273 -2.49 -22.72 -5.07
N ALA A 274 -2.09 -22.20 -3.91
CA ALA A 274 -1.73 -20.79 -3.73
C ALA A 274 -0.23 -20.66 -3.47
N MET A 275 0.41 -19.68 -4.12
CA MET A 275 1.84 -19.39 -3.96
C MET A 275 2.05 -17.96 -3.47
N GLU A 276 2.80 -17.80 -2.39
CA GLU A 276 3.15 -16.49 -1.85
C GLU A 276 4.46 -15.96 -2.46
N LEU A 277 4.41 -14.77 -3.07
CA LEU A 277 5.59 -14.06 -3.56
C LEU A 277 5.72 -12.68 -2.93
N ARG A 278 6.92 -12.10 -2.95
CA ARG A 278 7.15 -10.73 -2.46
C ARG A 278 6.92 -9.72 -3.56
N PHE A 279 6.22 -8.63 -3.23
CA PHE A 279 5.88 -7.58 -4.20
C PHE A 279 6.21 -6.18 -3.67
N PRO A 280 6.71 -5.26 -4.52
CA PRO A 280 7.13 -3.92 -4.12
C PRO A 280 5.92 -2.96 -4.04
N PHE A 281 4.94 -3.28 -3.20
CA PHE A 281 3.80 -2.41 -2.94
C PHE A 281 3.32 -2.50 -1.50
N CYS A 282 2.56 -1.51 -1.09
CA CYS A 282 1.87 -1.47 0.19
C CYS A 282 0.48 -0.85 0.02
N THR A 283 -0.41 -1.03 0.99
CA THR A 283 -1.76 -0.46 0.96
C THR A 283 -1.81 0.80 1.82
N LEU A 284 -2.05 1.96 1.20
CA LEU A 284 -2.21 3.21 1.95
C LEU A 284 -3.43 3.11 2.87
N SER A 285 -3.29 3.60 4.10
CA SER A 285 -4.38 3.53 5.08
C SER A 285 -4.48 4.78 5.94
N ASP A 286 -5.69 5.36 5.98
CA ASP A 286 -6.09 6.42 6.92
C ASP A 286 -6.55 5.85 8.27
N HIS A 287 -6.76 4.53 8.37
CA HIS A 287 -7.21 3.90 9.62
C HIS A 287 -6.14 3.98 10.70
N ARG A 288 -6.56 4.26 11.94
CA ARG A 288 -5.68 4.20 13.11
C ARG A 288 -5.47 2.75 13.53
N TYR A 289 -4.25 2.43 13.92
CA TYR A 289 -3.83 1.13 14.42
C TYR A 289 -3.01 1.31 15.69
N GLU A 290 -3.11 0.38 16.63
CA GLU A 290 -2.33 0.47 17.86
C GLU A 290 -0.81 0.54 17.59
N TYR A 291 -0.11 1.38 18.36
CA TYR A 291 1.34 1.52 18.29
C TYR A 291 1.96 1.57 19.71
N PRO A 292 3.04 0.82 19.99
CA PRO A 292 3.65 -0.19 19.13
C PRO A 292 2.66 -1.34 18.86
N PRO A 293 2.72 -1.99 17.69
CA PRO A 293 1.84 -3.11 17.40
C PRO A 293 2.05 -4.22 18.44
N LYS A 294 0.96 -4.63 19.09
CA LYS A 294 0.91 -5.83 19.94
C LYS A 294 1.01 -7.10 19.07
N TRP A 295 0.97 -8.28 19.69
CA TRP A 295 1.05 -9.57 19.00
C TRP A 295 0.12 -9.65 17.77
N TYR A 296 -1.13 -9.22 17.91
CA TYR A 296 -2.13 -9.18 16.82
C TYR A 296 -2.29 -7.80 16.16
N GLY A 297 -1.46 -6.82 16.55
CA GLY A 297 -1.52 -5.46 16.04
C GLY A 297 -1.16 -5.38 14.56
N VAL A 298 -1.76 -4.43 13.84
CA VAL A 298 -1.46 -4.20 12.43
C VAL A 298 -0.28 -3.21 12.33
N PRO A 299 0.93 -3.65 11.93
CA PRO A 299 2.03 -2.73 11.69
C PRO A 299 1.72 -1.80 10.52
N VAL A 300 2.12 -0.54 10.66
CA VAL A 300 2.00 0.47 9.61
C VAL A 300 3.40 0.85 9.14
N ALA A 301 3.76 0.43 7.93
CA ALA A 301 5.05 0.72 7.32
C ALA A 301 5.16 2.18 6.87
N SER A 302 6.36 2.75 6.88
CA SER A 302 6.66 3.92 6.06
C SER A 302 6.65 3.52 4.59
N ILE A 303 6.07 4.34 3.72
CA ILE A 303 6.20 4.15 2.26
C ILE A 303 7.66 4.27 1.79
N GLY A 304 8.53 4.87 2.61
CA GLY A 304 9.97 4.96 2.38
C GLY A 304 10.75 3.72 2.85
N SER A 305 10.08 2.70 3.39
CA SER A 305 10.75 1.46 3.80
C SER A 305 11.46 0.80 2.61
N PRO A 306 12.66 0.21 2.79
CA PRO A 306 13.39 -0.44 1.70
C PRO A 306 12.61 -1.56 1.00
N GLY A 307 11.75 -2.28 1.73
CA GLY A 307 10.83 -3.27 1.18
C GLY A 307 11.52 -4.54 0.65
N PRO A 308 10.81 -5.33 -0.19
CA PRO A 308 9.41 -5.17 -0.61
C PRO A 308 8.40 -5.37 0.54
N LEU A 309 7.32 -4.58 0.53
CA LEU A 309 6.31 -4.51 1.59
C LEU A 309 5.12 -5.47 1.41
N SER A 310 4.94 -6.05 0.22
CA SER A 310 3.96 -7.10 -0.08
C SER A 310 2.52 -6.83 0.42
N GLY A 311 2.03 -5.61 0.24
CA GLY A 311 0.66 -5.23 0.62
C GLY A 311 0.47 -4.90 2.10
N ALA A 312 1.54 -4.76 2.89
CA ALA A 312 1.45 -4.23 4.25
C ALA A 312 0.71 -2.88 4.27
N LYS A 313 0.06 -2.55 5.39
CA LYS A 313 -0.49 -1.19 5.56
C LYS A 313 0.65 -0.19 5.65
N CYS A 314 0.52 0.96 4.99
CA CYS A 314 1.59 1.95 4.95
C CYS A 314 1.09 3.39 4.91
N ARG A 315 1.99 4.32 5.24
CA ARG A 315 1.76 5.78 5.20
C ARG A 315 3.03 6.56 4.85
N PRO A 316 2.91 7.77 4.27
CA PRO A 316 4.00 8.76 4.25
C PRO A 316 4.28 9.27 5.66
N CYS A 317 5.37 8.79 6.27
CA CYS A 317 5.74 9.17 7.63
C CYS A 317 7.26 9.19 7.82
N ILE A 318 7.70 9.87 8.88
CA ILE A 318 9.03 9.67 9.45
C ILE A 318 8.92 8.42 10.32
N PRO A 319 9.71 7.37 10.07
CA PRO A 319 9.61 6.14 10.83
C PRO A 319 10.03 6.36 12.29
N LEU A 320 9.18 5.95 13.24
CA LEU A 320 9.49 5.93 14.66
C LEU A 320 10.33 4.71 15.06
N CYS A 321 10.19 3.61 14.31
CA CYS A 321 10.93 2.38 14.57
C CYS A 321 11.65 1.92 13.30
N LYS A 322 12.98 1.96 13.34
CA LYS A 322 13.90 1.49 12.29
C LYS A 322 15.16 0.89 12.92
N GLY A 323 15.93 0.12 12.15
CA GLY A 323 17.18 -0.50 12.60
C GLY A 323 17.00 -1.32 13.90
N LYS A 324 17.79 -1.02 14.94
CA LYS A 324 17.74 -1.71 16.25
C LYS A 324 16.35 -1.74 16.90
N CYS A 325 15.50 -0.73 16.66
CA CYS A 325 14.12 -0.77 17.17
C CYS A 325 13.34 -1.92 16.52
N MET A 326 13.49 -2.10 15.19
CA MET A 326 12.83 -3.15 14.43
C MET A 326 13.38 -4.54 14.75
N GLU A 327 14.67 -4.66 15.06
CA GLU A 327 15.26 -5.91 15.54
C GLU A 327 14.64 -6.38 16.87
N LYS A 328 14.25 -5.44 17.74
CA LYS A 328 13.57 -5.74 19.02
C LYS A 328 12.07 -6.01 18.85
N LEU A 329 11.40 -5.24 17.99
CA LEU A 329 9.95 -5.32 17.79
C LEU A 329 9.54 -6.44 16.83
N GLY A 330 10.32 -6.66 15.77
CA GLY A 330 10.09 -7.67 14.73
C GLY A 330 9.76 -9.07 15.25
N PRO A 331 10.55 -9.65 16.16
CA PRO A 331 10.28 -10.96 16.75
C PRO A 331 8.97 -11.02 17.54
N ARG A 332 8.46 -9.90 18.06
CA ARG A 332 7.22 -9.81 18.84
C ARG A 332 5.97 -9.75 17.95
N MET A 333 6.14 -9.40 16.68
CA MET A 333 5.06 -9.39 15.68
C MET A 333 4.78 -10.79 15.09
N LYS A 334 5.10 -11.88 15.80
CA LYS A 334 5.13 -13.24 15.24
C LYS A 334 3.76 -13.94 15.16
N ASN A 335 3.64 -14.76 14.13
CA ASN A 335 2.91 -16.03 13.97
C ASN A 335 1.43 -16.09 13.53
N TRP A 336 0.47 -15.29 14.01
CA TRP A 336 -0.93 -15.50 13.54
C TRP A 336 -1.22 -14.79 12.20
N SER A 337 -0.83 -13.53 12.06
CA SER A 337 -1.17 -12.70 10.89
C SER A 337 -0.16 -12.77 9.74
N GLY A 338 0.99 -13.42 9.95
CA GLY A 338 2.11 -13.52 9.01
C GLY A 338 2.48 -12.16 8.42
N TRP A 339 3.08 -11.24 9.18
CA TRP A 339 3.37 -9.89 8.66
C TRP A 339 4.48 -9.87 7.61
N THR A 340 4.62 -8.75 6.90
CA THR A 340 5.67 -8.57 5.88
C THR A 340 7.07 -8.76 6.48
N GLU A 341 8.02 -9.21 5.67
CA GLU A 341 9.40 -9.42 6.11
C GLU A 341 10.01 -8.10 6.63
N TRP A 342 10.59 -8.17 7.82
CA TRP A 342 11.14 -7.04 8.55
C TRP A 342 12.65 -7.12 8.75
N ARG A 343 13.25 -8.31 8.56
CA ARG A 343 14.69 -8.55 8.70
C ARG A 343 15.47 -7.79 7.63
N ASN A 344 16.78 -7.70 7.84
CA ASN A 344 17.70 -7.01 6.92
C ASN A 344 17.28 -5.57 6.63
N HIS A 345 16.67 -4.91 7.63
CA HIS A 345 16.18 -3.53 7.55
C HIS A 345 15.13 -3.30 6.45
N SER A 346 14.38 -4.32 6.01
CA SER A 346 13.39 -4.16 4.95
C SER A 346 12.14 -3.38 5.36
N LEU A 347 11.88 -3.24 6.67
CA LEU A 347 10.68 -2.60 7.20
C LEU A 347 11.03 -1.49 8.20
N GLU A 348 10.39 -0.34 8.03
CA GLU A 348 10.41 0.76 9.00
C GLU A 348 8.97 1.14 9.34
N LEU A 349 8.67 1.40 10.62
CA LEU A 349 7.28 1.62 11.07
C LEU A 349 6.97 3.08 11.39
N CYS A 350 5.81 3.51 10.93
CA CYS A 350 5.12 4.73 11.36
C CYS A 350 4.45 4.54 12.72
N ASP A 351 4.10 5.65 13.36
CA ASP A 351 3.04 5.65 14.36
C ASP A 351 1.67 5.40 13.68
N GLY A 352 1.13 4.21 13.89
CA GLY A 352 -0.20 3.86 13.40
C GLY A 352 -1.34 4.49 14.19
N SER A 353 -1.09 4.91 15.44
CA SER A 353 -2.14 5.26 16.41
C SER A 353 -2.76 6.62 16.16
N ARG A 354 -2.04 7.48 15.43
CA ARG A 354 -2.42 8.85 15.10
C ARG A 354 -2.92 8.96 13.65
N PRO A 355 -3.57 10.06 13.27
CA PRO A 355 -3.73 10.45 11.87
C PRO A 355 -2.37 10.55 11.15
N TRP A 356 -2.40 10.73 9.83
CA TRP A 356 -1.17 11.02 9.08
C TRP A 356 -0.49 12.26 9.65
N GLN A 357 0.82 12.18 9.83
CA GLN A 357 1.59 13.24 10.47
C GLN A 357 1.51 14.56 9.69
N LYS A 358 1.64 15.69 10.39
CA LYS A 358 1.78 17.00 9.75
C LYS A 358 3.02 16.99 8.84
N GLY A 359 2.87 17.48 7.61
CA GLY A 359 3.94 17.50 6.62
C GLY A 359 4.19 16.16 5.92
N TRP A 360 3.29 15.19 6.03
CA TRP A 360 3.35 13.93 5.27
C TRP A 360 3.49 14.18 3.77
N GLU A 361 2.94 15.27 3.25
CA GLU A 361 3.03 15.66 1.84
C GLU A 361 4.47 15.80 1.38
N LYS A 362 5.33 16.41 2.21
CA LYS A 362 6.75 16.59 1.88
C LYS A 362 7.45 15.24 1.79
N ILE A 363 7.14 14.34 2.71
CA ILE A 363 7.70 12.98 2.75
C ILE A 363 7.24 12.18 1.54
N PHE A 364 5.95 12.25 1.19
CA PHE A 364 5.44 11.64 -0.02
C PHE A 364 6.15 12.18 -1.26
N ASP A 365 6.31 13.50 -1.36
CA ASP A 365 6.93 14.15 -2.51
C ASP A 365 8.42 13.77 -2.65
N GLU A 366 9.13 13.63 -1.53
CA GLU A 366 10.53 13.17 -1.47
C GLU A 366 10.67 11.71 -1.88
N VAL A 367 9.84 10.82 -1.34
CA VAL A 367 9.90 9.36 -1.60
C VAL A 367 9.39 9.00 -2.99
N SER A 368 8.28 9.61 -3.43
CA SER A 368 7.59 9.26 -4.68
C SER A 368 8.13 10.04 -5.88
N GLY A 369 8.88 11.11 -5.62
CA GLY A 369 9.49 11.97 -6.63
C GLY A 369 8.55 12.99 -7.26
N LYS A 370 9.14 13.89 -8.06
CA LYS A 370 8.49 15.10 -8.58
C LYS A 370 7.21 14.85 -9.38
N LYS A 371 7.16 13.77 -10.19
CA LYS A 371 5.99 13.47 -11.04
C LYS A 371 4.75 13.16 -10.19
N ALA A 372 4.87 12.24 -9.23
CA ALA A 372 3.77 11.90 -8.33
C ALA A 372 3.39 13.08 -7.42
N ALA A 373 4.38 13.84 -6.94
CA ALA A 373 4.19 15.06 -6.18
C ALA A 373 3.35 16.11 -6.93
N ASN A 374 3.61 16.30 -8.23
CA ASN A 374 2.85 17.22 -9.08
C ASN A 374 1.39 16.79 -9.23
N VAL A 375 1.13 15.49 -9.43
CA VAL A 375 -0.24 14.96 -9.52
C VAL A 375 -0.99 15.19 -8.22
N ARG A 376 -0.41 14.85 -7.07
CA ARG A 376 -1.01 15.09 -5.75
C ARG A 376 -1.39 16.56 -5.55
N ARG A 377 -0.47 17.49 -5.85
CA ARG A 377 -0.72 18.93 -5.70
C ARG A 377 -1.81 19.45 -6.63
N ARG A 378 -1.83 18.96 -7.88
CA ARG A 378 -2.84 19.30 -8.88
C ARG A 378 -4.21 18.83 -8.45
N VAL A 379 -4.37 17.55 -8.08
CA VAL A 379 -5.65 16.98 -7.62
C VAL A 379 -6.17 17.68 -6.36
N LYS A 380 -5.29 18.12 -5.46
CA LYS A 380 -5.68 18.88 -4.26
C LYS A 380 -6.30 20.25 -4.59
N LYS A 381 -5.94 20.86 -5.72
CA LYS A 381 -6.40 22.17 -6.17
C LYS A 381 -7.27 22.07 -7.43
N MET A 382 -7.86 20.90 -7.65
CA MET A 382 -8.59 20.61 -8.87
C MET A 382 -9.94 21.31 -8.83
N GLU A 383 -10.21 22.08 -9.87
CA GLU A 383 -11.50 22.73 -10.10
C GLU A 383 -12.42 21.82 -10.95
N ILE A 384 -13.70 22.18 -11.00
CA ILE A 384 -14.72 21.37 -11.68
C ILE A 384 -14.41 21.16 -13.17
N GLU A 385 -13.91 22.18 -13.87
CA GLU A 385 -13.58 22.11 -15.29
C GLU A 385 -12.44 21.12 -15.56
N GLU A 386 -11.42 21.12 -14.70
CA GLU A 386 -10.31 20.18 -14.80
C GLU A 386 -10.78 18.76 -14.51
N CYS A 387 -11.59 18.57 -13.46
CA CYS A 387 -12.19 17.29 -13.12
C CYS A 387 -12.99 16.70 -14.30
N LEU A 388 -13.88 17.51 -14.89
CA LEU A 388 -14.68 17.13 -16.05
C LEU A 388 -13.79 16.71 -17.22
N LYS A 389 -12.76 17.50 -17.52
CA LYS A 389 -11.80 17.17 -18.57
C LYS A 389 -11.10 15.82 -18.34
N GLU A 390 -10.73 15.51 -17.09
CA GLU A 390 -10.06 14.25 -16.77
C GLU A 390 -11.00 13.05 -16.89
N LEU A 391 -12.22 13.14 -16.33
CA LEU A 391 -13.20 12.07 -16.38
C LEU A 391 -13.77 11.86 -17.79
N GLU A 392 -14.01 12.92 -18.56
CA GLU A 392 -14.39 12.80 -19.98
C GLU A 392 -13.25 12.20 -20.82
N GLY A 393 -12.00 12.51 -20.46
CA GLY A 393 -10.83 11.84 -21.03
C GLY A 393 -10.85 10.34 -20.76
N LEU A 394 -11.17 9.93 -19.53
CA LEU A 394 -11.30 8.53 -19.15
C LEU A 394 -12.48 7.86 -19.86
N LYS A 395 -13.67 8.48 -19.84
CA LYS A 395 -14.90 7.97 -20.45
C LYS A 395 -14.75 7.75 -21.95
N ARG A 396 -14.12 8.70 -22.68
CA ARG A 396 -13.81 8.55 -24.11
C ARG A 396 -12.80 7.45 -24.41
N LYS A 397 -11.86 7.20 -23.50
CA LYS A 397 -10.83 6.18 -23.68
C LYS A 397 -11.32 4.76 -23.35
N ALA A 398 -12.28 4.63 -22.43
CA ALA A 398 -12.87 3.35 -22.09
C ALA A 398 -13.77 2.85 -23.22
N GLU A 399 -13.61 1.60 -23.65
CA GLU A 399 -14.54 1.02 -24.65
C GLU A 399 -15.97 0.94 -24.12
N LYS A 400 -16.13 0.80 -22.80
CA LYS A 400 -17.43 0.80 -22.13
C LYS A 400 -17.40 1.58 -20.82
N TRP A 401 -18.36 2.47 -20.66
CA TRP A 401 -18.60 3.25 -19.45
C TRP A 401 -19.90 2.81 -18.78
N ASN A 402 -19.80 2.30 -17.55
CA ASN A 402 -20.94 1.92 -16.72
C ASN A 402 -20.87 2.67 -15.39
N GLY A 403 -21.19 3.95 -15.43
CA GLY A 403 -21.28 4.79 -14.24
C GLY A 403 -22.03 6.09 -14.53
N PRO A 404 -22.21 6.94 -13.50
CA PRO A 404 -22.82 8.25 -13.66
C PRO A 404 -22.09 9.11 -14.69
N ASP A 405 -22.73 10.19 -15.11
CA ASP A 405 -22.07 11.17 -15.96
C ASP A 405 -20.90 11.83 -15.21
N PRO A 406 -19.77 12.14 -15.89
CA PRO A 406 -18.65 12.87 -15.29
C PRO A 406 -19.03 14.08 -14.45
N ILE A 407 -20.05 14.86 -14.85
CA ILE A 407 -20.51 16.02 -14.06
C ILE A 407 -21.04 15.63 -12.69
N GLU A 408 -21.79 14.52 -12.59
CA GLU A 408 -22.32 14.03 -11.32
C GLU A 408 -21.20 13.59 -10.39
N ILE A 409 -20.18 12.90 -10.93
CA ILE A 409 -19.03 12.42 -10.17
C ILE A 409 -18.19 13.59 -9.67
N CYS A 410 -17.94 14.60 -10.52
CA CYS A 410 -17.18 15.78 -10.15
C CYS A 410 -17.91 16.65 -9.12
N ASN A 411 -19.23 16.87 -9.28
CA ASN A 411 -20.03 17.62 -8.31
C ASN A 411 -20.04 16.94 -6.94
N LEU A 412 -20.16 15.61 -6.89
CA LEU A 412 -20.10 14.85 -5.65
C LEU A 412 -18.75 15.01 -4.93
N GLY A 413 -17.65 15.14 -5.68
CA GLY A 413 -16.30 15.17 -5.15
C GLY A 413 -15.69 16.55 -4.88
N LEU A 414 -16.19 17.60 -5.52
CA LEU A 414 -15.62 18.96 -5.42
C LEU A 414 -16.60 20.02 -4.91
N VAL A 415 -17.91 19.85 -5.14
CA VAL A 415 -18.93 20.82 -4.69
C VAL A 415 -19.55 20.40 -3.36
N GLN A 416 -19.79 19.09 -3.17
CA GLN A 416 -20.47 18.54 -1.99
C GLN A 416 -19.51 18.01 -0.90
N ALA A 417 -18.19 18.20 -1.05
CA ALA A 417 -17.16 17.34 -0.44
C ALA A 417 -16.59 17.76 0.92
#